data_AF-A0AAW9IHW1-F1
#
_entry.id   AF-A0AAW9IHW1-F1
#
_cell.length_a   1.000
_cell.length_b   1.000
_cell.length_c   1.000
_cell.angle_alpha   90.00
_cell.angle_beta   90.00
_cell.angle_gamma   90.00
#
_symmetry.space_group_name_H-M   'P 1'
#
loop_
_entity.id
_entity.type
_entity.pdbx_description
1 polymer ?
#
loop_
_entity_poly.entity_id
_entity_poly.type
_entity_poly.pdbx_seq_one_letter_code
_entity_poly.pdbx_strand_id
1 'polypeptide(L)'
;YKLQEYLKKGKSLTGDTMILAMAMALSSSEVNASMGKIVACPTAGSCGILPAVILTAGEKLGKNDEELMKALFASAAVGMIIGRNATFAGADGGCQAECGSAAAMASAAVVEMMGGTPKMSLDAAAIVFKNILGLVCDPVAGLVEI
;
A
#
# COMPACT_ATOMS: atom_id res chain seq x y z
N TYR A 1 0.30 18.05 -1.45
CA TYR A 1 0.44 19.24 -2.35
C TYR A 1 1.75 19.24 -3.17
N LYS A 2 2.93 19.22 -2.53
CA LYS A 2 4.23 19.35 -3.23
C LYS A 2 4.52 18.25 -4.26
N LEU A 3 4.20 16.98 -3.96
CA LEU A 3 4.40 15.88 -4.92
C LEU A 3 3.50 16.00 -6.15
N GLN A 4 2.27 16.49 -6.00
CA GLN A 4 1.38 16.77 -7.12
C GLN A 4 1.92 17.91 -8.00
N GLU A 5 2.48 18.96 -7.41
CA GLU A 5 3.17 19.99 -8.18
C GLU A 5 4.42 19.45 -8.89
N TYR A 6 5.17 18.56 -8.23
CA TYR A 6 6.35 17.93 -8.82
C TYR A 6 5.98 17.05 -10.02
N LEU A 7 4.90 16.27 -9.91
CA LEU A 7 4.32 15.49 -11.01
C LEU A 7 3.99 16.38 -12.21
N LYS A 8 3.29 17.51 -11.99
CA LYS A 8 2.90 18.46 -13.04
C LYS A 8 4.09 19.10 -13.77
N LYS A 9 5.28 19.15 -13.17
CA LYS A 9 6.49 19.66 -13.83
C LYS A 9 7.03 18.71 -14.90
N GLY A 10 6.63 17.44 -14.91
CA GLY A 10 7.06 16.45 -15.91
C GLY A 10 8.56 16.13 -15.89
N LYS A 11 9.23 16.34 -14.74
CA LYS A 11 10.68 16.11 -14.55
C LYS A 11 10.97 15.04 -13.48
N SER A 12 10.09 14.05 -13.38
CA SER A 12 10.22 12.94 -12.43
C SER A 12 11.29 11.95 -12.90
N LEU A 13 12.14 11.46 -11.98
CA LEU A 13 13.15 10.44 -12.30
C LEU A 13 12.54 9.03 -12.42
N THR A 14 11.48 8.76 -11.66
CA THR A 14 10.84 7.45 -11.54
C THR A 14 9.56 7.32 -12.38
N GLY A 15 9.27 8.32 -13.21
CA GLY A 15 8.06 8.40 -14.02
C GLY A 15 6.81 8.81 -13.24
N ASP A 16 5.80 9.24 -13.99
CA ASP A 16 4.61 9.89 -13.46
C ASP A 16 3.75 8.98 -12.59
N THR A 17 3.65 7.69 -12.94
CA THR A 17 2.90 6.69 -12.17
C THR A 17 3.47 6.54 -10.76
N MET A 18 4.80 6.52 -10.59
CA MET A 18 5.39 6.35 -9.26
C MET A 18 5.17 7.59 -8.39
N ILE A 19 5.35 8.79 -8.96
CA ILE A 19 5.11 10.05 -8.24
C ILE A 19 3.63 10.21 -7.86
N LEU A 20 2.71 9.78 -8.73
CA LEU A 20 1.28 9.79 -8.43
C LEU A 20 0.94 8.87 -7.24
N ALA A 21 1.48 7.64 -7.22
CA ALA A 21 1.30 6.71 -6.10
C ALA A 21 1.84 7.30 -4.80
N MET A 22 3.04 7.90 -4.83
CA MET A 22 3.61 8.57 -3.66
C MET A 22 2.75 9.74 -3.18
N ALA A 23 2.22 10.55 -4.11
CA ALA A 23 1.36 11.68 -3.79
C ALA A 23 0.04 11.24 -3.13
N MET A 24 -0.57 10.17 -3.63
CA MET A 24 -1.78 9.60 -3.04
C MET A 24 -1.49 9.01 -1.65
N ALA A 25 -0.42 8.23 -1.51
CA ALA A 25 -0.04 7.60 -0.24
C ALA A 25 0.20 8.66 0.85
N LEU A 26 1.00 9.69 0.53
CA LEU A 26 1.25 10.79 1.45
C LEU A 26 -0.01 11.57 1.79
N SER A 27 -0.97 11.73 0.87
CA SER A 27 -2.22 12.42 1.20
C SER A 27 -2.99 11.70 2.31
N SER A 28 -3.02 10.37 2.30
CA SER A 28 -3.66 9.57 3.35
C SER A 28 -2.84 9.59 4.64
N SER A 29 -1.52 9.49 4.55
CA SER A 29 -0.63 9.58 5.72
C SER A 29 -0.69 10.95 6.40
N GLU A 30 -0.77 12.04 5.63
CA GLU A 30 -0.95 13.41 6.16
C GLU A 30 -2.28 13.55 6.91
N VAL A 31 -3.37 12.98 6.38
CA VAL A 31 -4.68 12.96 7.07
C VAL A 31 -4.63 12.11 8.34
N ASN A 32 -3.91 10.98 8.33
CA ASN A 32 -3.70 10.15 9.52
C ASN A 32 -2.92 10.91 10.60
N ALA A 33 -1.80 11.54 10.21
CA ALA A 33 -0.97 12.35 11.10
C ALA A 33 -1.74 13.53 11.70
N SER A 34 -2.66 14.14 10.95
CA SER A 34 -3.54 15.21 11.44
C SER A 34 -4.75 14.71 12.24
N MET A 35 -4.78 13.43 12.64
CA MET A 35 -5.90 12.79 13.37
C MET A 35 -7.25 12.91 12.63
N GLY A 36 -7.20 12.92 11.29
CA GLY A 36 -8.37 12.94 10.43
C GLY A 36 -9.04 11.57 10.30
N LYS A 37 -10.07 11.50 9.46
CA LYS A 37 -10.77 10.23 9.18
C LYS A 37 -9.99 9.40 8.17
N ILE A 38 -9.63 8.19 8.55
CA ILE A 38 -8.93 7.23 7.70
C ILE A 38 -9.63 5.87 7.68
N VAL A 39 -9.23 5.03 6.74
CA VAL A 39 -9.59 3.60 6.69
C VAL A 39 -8.31 2.80 6.91
N ALA A 40 -8.32 1.90 7.88
CA ALA A 40 -7.16 1.06 8.19
C ALA A 40 -6.93 0.02 7.09
N CYS A 41 -5.67 -0.09 6.62
CA CYS A 41 -5.31 -0.97 5.49
C CYS A 41 -3.87 -1.55 5.63
N PRO A 42 -3.60 -2.51 6.53
CA PRO A 42 -4.49 -3.06 7.56
C PRO A 42 -4.51 -2.24 8.86
N THR A 43 -3.58 -1.31 9.05
CA THR A 43 -3.52 -0.44 10.24
C THR A 43 -3.67 1.03 9.87
N ALA A 44 -3.76 1.91 10.88
CA ALA A 44 -3.79 3.35 10.68
C ALA A 44 -2.45 3.86 10.08
N GLY A 45 -1.31 3.36 10.57
CA GLY A 45 0.01 3.79 10.07
C GLY A 45 0.31 3.41 8.62
N SER A 46 -0.36 2.36 8.11
CA SER A 46 -0.21 1.87 6.74
C SER A 46 -1.34 2.28 5.80
N CYS A 47 -2.28 3.12 6.26
CA CYS A 47 -3.56 3.40 5.59
C CYS A 47 -3.44 3.97 4.17
N GLY A 48 -2.32 4.61 3.84
CA GLY A 48 -2.09 5.20 2.52
C GLY A 48 -1.60 4.24 1.45
N ILE A 49 -1.05 3.08 1.81
CA ILE A 49 -0.34 2.21 0.86
C ILE A 49 -1.32 1.55 -0.12
N LEU A 50 -2.26 0.77 0.40
CA LEU A 50 -3.23 0.04 -0.41
C LEU A 50 -4.08 0.92 -1.33
N PRO A 51 -4.74 2.00 -0.85
CA PRO A 51 -5.56 2.84 -1.73
C PRO A 51 -4.73 3.56 -2.78
N ALA A 52 -3.53 4.03 -2.45
CA ALA A 52 -2.67 4.70 -3.41
C ALA A 52 -2.27 3.78 -4.56
N VAL A 53 -1.90 2.53 -4.25
CA VAL A 53 -1.53 1.54 -5.27
C VAL A 53 -2.73 1.17 -6.14
N ILE A 54 -3.89 0.89 -5.55
CA ILE A 54 -5.08 0.48 -6.31
C ILE A 54 -5.55 1.59 -7.24
N LEU A 55 -5.67 2.82 -6.74
CA LEU A 55 -6.13 3.95 -7.56
C LEU A 55 -5.12 4.28 -8.66
N THR A 56 -3.83 4.32 -8.34
CA THR A 56 -2.79 4.66 -9.32
C THR A 56 -2.62 3.58 -10.38
N ALA A 57 -2.56 2.31 -9.98
CA ALA A 57 -2.45 1.20 -10.93
C ALA A 57 -3.74 1.02 -11.73
N GLY A 58 -4.90 1.20 -11.10
CA GLY A 58 -6.20 1.21 -11.74
C GLY A 58 -6.31 2.24 -12.86
N GLU A 59 -5.95 3.49 -12.58
CA GLU A 59 -5.89 4.56 -13.58
C GLU A 59 -4.92 4.21 -14.72
N LYS A 60 -3.71 3.75 -14.37
CA LYS A 60 -2.68 3.40 -15.35
C LYS A 60 -3.08 2.24 -16.26
N LEU A 61 -3.82 1.28 -15.74
CA LEU A 61 -4.30 0.09 -16.45
C LEU A 61 -5.68 0.29 -17.10
N GLY A 62 -6.30 1.47 -16.94
CA GLY A 62 -7.63 1.78 -17.49
C GLY A 62 -8.75 0.93 -16.89
N LYS A 63 -8.69 0.66 -15.60
CA LYS A 63 -9.64 -0.23 -14.89
C LYS A 63 -10.88 0.50 -14.41
N ASN A 64 -12.01 -0.19 -14.45
CA ASN A 64 -13.27 0.31 -13.90
C ASN A 64 -13.44 -0.09 -12.42
N ASP A 65 -14.45 0.49 -11.76
CA ASP A 65 -14.71 0.26 -10.33
C ASP A 65 -14.95 -1.22 -9.99
N GLU A 66 -15.58 -2.01 -10.86
CA GLU A 66 -15.77 -3.44 -10.63
C GLU A 66 -14.43 -4.20 -10.60
N GLU A 67 -13.51 -3.83 -11.48
CA GLU A 67 -12.16 -4.40 -11.49
C GLU A 67 -11.35 -3.96 -10.27
N LEU A 68 -11.49 -2.71 -9.81
CA LEU A 68 -10.87 -2.25 -8.56
C LEU A 68 -11.43 -2.99 -7.34
N MET A 69 -12.74 -3.28 -7.31
CA MET A 69 -13.35 -4.11 -6.27
C MET A 69 -12.80 -5.54 -6.26
N LYS A 70 -12.62 -6.15 -7.44
CA LYS A 70 -11.97 -7.48 -7.54
C LYS A 70 -10.53 -7.46 -7.02
N ALA A 71 -9.79 -6.40 -7.34
CA ALA A 71 -8.44 -6.19 -6.83
C ALA A 71 -8.41 -6.07 -5.29
N LEU A 72 -9.39 -5.39 -4.69
CA LEU A 72 -9.56 -5.34 -3.23
C LEU A 72 -9.82 -6.73 -2.62
N PHE A 73 -10.58 -7.60 -3.28
CA PHE A 73 -10.77 -8.98 -2.81
C PHE A 73 -9.47 -9.79 -2.85
N ALA A 74 -8.64 -9.64 -3.89
CA ALA A 74 -7.33 -10.28 -3.95
C ALA A 74 -6.40 -9.79 -2.81
N SER A 75 -6.38 -8.48 -2.56
CA SER A 75 -5.69 -7.87 -1.42
C SER A 75 -6.20 -8.42 -0.08
N ALA A 76 -7.52 -8.50 0.10
CA ALA A 76 -8.14 -9.01 1.32
C ALA A 76 -7.81 -10.49 1.56
N ALA A 77 -7.74 -11.32 0.51
CA ALA A 77 -7.33 -12.71 0.63
C ALA A 77 -5.91 -12.85 1.18
N VAL A 78 -4.97 -12.02 0.70
CA VAL A 78 -3.60 -11.96 1.27
C VAL A 78 -3.62 -11.46 2.71
N GLY A 79 -4.39 -10.41 3.00
CA GLY A 79 -4.59 -9.90 4.36
C GLY A 79 -5.09 -10.98 5.32
N MET A 80 -6.09 -11.77 4.91
CA MET A 80 -6.61 -12.88 5.72
C MET A 80 -5.54 -13.94 6.01
N ILE A 81 -4.68 -14.25 5.04
CA ILE A 81 -3.57 -15.20 5.24
C ILE A 81 -2.60 -14.64 6.29
N ILE A 82 -2.22 -13.36 6.19
CA ILE A 82 -1.31 -12.72 7.14
C ILE A 82 -1.96 -12.69 8.53
N GLY A 83 -3.18 -12.16 8.65
CA GLY A 83 -3.86 -12.00 9.93
C GLY A 83 -4.18 -13.32 10.65
N ARG A 84 -4.26 -14.44 9.91
CA ARG A 84 -4.44 -15.77 10.51
C ARG A 84 -3.14 -16.39 11.03
N ASN A 85 -2.01 -16.06 10.42
CA ASN A 85 -0.72 -16.71 10.70
C ASN A 85 0.29 -15.80 11.42
N ALA A 86 0.00 -14.51 11.53
CA ALA A 86 0.89 -13.49 12.07
C ALA A 86 0.08 -12.35 12.72
N THR A 87 0.74 -11.23 13.00
CA THR A 87 0.16 -10.01 13.56
C THR A 87 0.17 -8.88 12.54
N PHE A 88 -0.73 -7.93 12.71
CA PHE A 88 -0.66 -6.62 12.04
C PHE A 88 -0.16 -5.53 12.99
N ALA A 89 0.07 -5.82 14.27
CA ALA A 89 0.50 -4.81 15.22
C ALA A 89 1.99 -4.49 15.01
N GLY A 90 2.28 -3.22 14.71
CA GLY A 90 3.67 -2.75 14.58
C GLY A 90 4.47 -2.94 15.87
N ALA A 91 3.81 -2.86 17.02
CA ALA A 91 4.41 -3.10 18.34
C ALA A 91 4.92 -4.54 18.53
N ASP A 92 4.27 -5.53 17.89
CA ASP A 92 4.62 -6.95 18.03
C ASP A 92 5.52 -7.44 16.90
N GLY A 93 5.27 -6.98 15.68
CA GLY A 93 5.89 -7.50 14.46
C GLY A 93 6.77 -6.50 13.71
N GLY A 94 6.99 -5.30 14.24
CA GLY A 94 7.67 -4.21 13.53
C GLY A 94 6.83 -3.63 12.39
N CYS A 95 7.36 -2.62 11.70
CA CYS A 95 6.65 -1.96 10.60
C CYS A 95 6.51 -2.89 9.37
N GLN A 96 7.27 -3.99 9.30
CA GLN A 96 7.00 -5.08 8.36
C GLN A 96 5.61 -5.71 8.55
N ALA A 97 5.08 -5.76 9.78
CA ALA A 97 3.76 -6.32 10.07
C ALA A 97 2.64 -5.36 9.64
N GLU A 98 2.91 -4.06 9.57
CA GLU A 98 1.96 -3.03 9.14
C GLU A 98 2.14 -2.68 7.66
N CYS A 99 3.18 -1.90 7.36
CA CYS A 99 3.48 -1.40 6.02
C CYS A 99 3.92 -2.52 5.08
N GLY A 100 4.64 -3.53 5.59
CA GLY A 100 5.00 -4.71 4.79
C GLY A 100 3.78 -5.52 4.36
N SER A 101 2.85 -5.75 5.30
CA SER A 101 1.56 -6.38 5.02
C SER A 101 0.73 -5.59 4.00
N ALA A 102 0.60 -4.27 4.19
CA ALA A 102 -0.13 -3.42 3.27
C ALA A 102 0.47 -3.45 1.85
N ALA A 103 1.79 -3.40 1.73
CA ALA A 103 2.49 -3.48 0.46
C ALA A 103 2.30 -4.84 -0.23
N ALA A 104 2.37 -5.93 0.53
CA ALA A 104 2.13 -7.28 0.01
C ALA A 104 0.69 -7.45 -0.46
N MET A 105 -0.29 -7.01 0.33
CA MET A 105 -1.70 -6.97 -0.03
C MET A 105 -1.93 -6.16 -1.32
N ALA A 106 -1.31 -4.98 -1.43
CA ALA A 106 -1.40 -4.12 -2.61
C ALA A 106 -0.79 -4.77 -3.86
N SER A 107 0.33 -5.48 -3.73
CA SER A 107 0.96 -6.17 -4.87
C SER A 107 0.07 -7.27 -5.46
N ALA A 108 -0.66 -8.01 -4.62
CA ALA A 108 -1.63 -9.00 -5.08
C ALA A 108 -2.80 -8.35 -5.83
N ALA A 109 -3.27 -7.17 -5.38
CA ALA A 109 -4.28 -6.40 -6.09
C ALA A 109 -3.80 -5.94 -7.48
N VAL A 110 -2.53 -5.52 -7.61
CA VAL A 110 -1.96 -5.15 -8.92
C VAL A 110 -1.91 -6.36 -9.86
N VAL A 111 -1.47 -7.52 -9.38
CA VAL A 111 -1.43 -8.74 -10.19
C VAL A 111 -2.83 -9.15 -10.66
N GLU A 112 -3.83 -9.06 -9.78
CA GLU A 112 -5.24 -9.31 -10.14
C GLU A 112 -5.71 -8.35 -11.25
N MET A 113 -5.43 -7.05 -11.12
CA MET A 113 -5.79 -6.06 -12.17
C MET A 113 -5.09 -6.35 -13.50
N MET A 114 -3.88 -6.89 -13.46
CA MET A 114 -3.12 -7.29 -14.66
C MET A 114 -3.58 -8.64 -15.25
N GLY A 115 -4.61 -9.29 -14.68
CA GLY A 115 -5.13 -10.57 -15.14
C GLY A 115 -4.26 -11.77 -14.74
N GLY A 116 -3.44 -11.63 -13.70
CA GLY A 116 -2.63 -12.71 -13.16
C GLY A 116 -3.44 -13.78 -12.44
N THR A 117 -2.80 -14.92 -12.20
CA THR A 117 -3.43 -16.02 -11.44
C THR A 117 -3.28 -15.81 -9.93
N PRO A 118 -4.12 -16.45 -9.08
CA PRO A 118 -3.95 -16.40 -7.63
C PRO A 118 -2.53 -16.79 -7.16
N LYS A 119 -1.90 -17.75 -7.85
CA LYS A 119 -0.51 -18.12 -7.57
C LYS A 119 0.46 -16.95 -7.83
N MET A 120 0.30 -16.24 -8.94
CA MET A 120 1.12 -15.05 -9.25
C MET A 120 0.90 -13.93 -8.23
N SER A 121 -0.33 -13.74 -7.76
CA SER A 121 -0.64 -12.75 -6.71
C SER A 121 0.06 -13.08 -5.39
N LEU A 122 0.09 -14.37 -5.01
CA LEU A 122 0.83 -14.83 -3.84
C LEU A 122 2.36 -14.75 -4.03
N ASP A 123 2.86 -15.09 -5.22
CA ASP A 123 4.28 -14.97 -5.55
C ASP A 123 4.73 -13.50 -5.45
N ALA A 124 3.92 -12.55 -5.94
CA ALA A 124 4.17 -11.11 -5.83
C ALA A 124 4.15 -10.63 -4.37
N ALA A 125 3.13 -11.04 -3.59
CA ALA A 125 3.03 -10.72 -2.17
C ALA A 125 4.27 -11.22 -1.39
N ALA A 126 4.72 -12.44 -1.67
CA ALA A 126 5.91 -13.01 -1.04
C ALA A 126 7.19 -12.28 -1.43
N ILE A 127 7.33 -11.85 -2.70
CA ILE A 127 8.47 -11.04 -3.14
C ILE A 127 8.49 -9.69 -2.42
N VAL A 128 7.36 -8.98 -2.36
CA VAL A 128 7.27 -7.69 -1.68
C VAL A 128 7.58 -7.83 -0.19
N PHE A 129 7.00 -8.83 0.48
CA PHE A 129 7.32 -9.09 1.88
C PHE A 129 8.80 -9.33 2.12
N LYS A 130 9.45 -10.16 1.28
CA LYS A 130 10.88 -10.44 1.41
C LYS A 130 11.75 -9.19 1.34
N ASN A 131 11.33 -8.18 0.58
CA ASN A 131 12.04 -6.89 0.48
C ASN A 131 11.86 -5.99 1.71
N ILE A 132 10.91 -6.31 2.61
CA ILE A 132 10.54 -5.50 3.78
C ILE A 132 10.87 -6.24 5.10
N LEU A 133 11.30 -7.51 5.04
CA LEU A 133 11.68 -8.27 6.23
C LEU A 133 12.81 -7.59 7.00
N GLY A 134 12.63 -7.47 8.31
CA GLY A 134 13.52 -6.78 9.24
C GLY A 134 13.13 -5.31 9.50
N LEU A 135 12.08 -4.78 8.87
CA LEU A 135 11.68 -3.39 9.08
C LEU A 135 11.07 -3.19 10.48
N VAL A 136 11.80 -2.47 11.33
CA VAL A 136 11.42 -2.13 12.71
C VAL A 136 10.35 -1.03 12.77
N CYS A 137 9.65 -0.93 13.89
CA CYS A 137 8.73 0.17 14.18
C CYS A 137 9.32 1.01 15.33
N ASP A 138 10.11 2.03 14.98
CA ASP A 138 10.72 2.98 15.93
C ASP A 138 10.59 4.42 15.38
N PRO A 139 9.35 4.95 15.32
CA PRO A 139 9.12 6.27 14.74
C PRO A 139 9.64 7.40 15.62
N VAL A 140 10.01 8.52 14.99
CA VAL A 140 10.56 9.68 15.72
C VAL A 140 9.54 10.21 16.72
N ALA A 141 9.96 10.31 17.98
CA ALA A 141 9.12 10.77 19.10
C ALA A 141 7.80 9.97 19.28
N GLY A 142 7.72 8.75 18.73
CA GLY A 142 6.51 7.94 18.79
C GLY A 142 5.37 8.39 17.87
N LEU A 143 5.62 9.32 16.94
CA LEU A 143 4.62 9.91 16.06
C LEU A 143 4.53 9.17 14.72
N VAL A 144 3.31 8.99 14.19
CA VAL A 144 3.09 8.29 12.92
C VAL A 144 3.32 9.23 11.73
N GLU A 145 4.56 9.71 11.62
CA GLU A 145 4.99 10.72 10.64
C GLU A 145 6.32 10.34 9.98
N ILE A 146 7.35 10.03 10.78
CA ILE A 146 8.73 9.72 10.35
C ILE A 146 9.18 8.39 10.94
#